data_AF-V7FXS0-F1
#
_entry.id   AF-V7FXS0-F1
#
_cell.length_a   1.000
_cell.length_b   1.000
_cell.length_c   1.000
_cell.angle_alpha   90.00
_cell.angle_beta   90.00
_cell.angle_gamma   90.00
#
_symmetry.space_group_name_H-M   'P 1'
#
loop_
_entity.id
_entity.type
_entity.pdbx_description
1 polymer ?
#
loop_
_entity_poly.entity_id
_entity_poly.type
_entity_poly.pdbx_seq_one_letter_code
_entity_poly.pdbx_strand_id
1 'polypeptide(L)'
;MNEVEDEFDDDEAVRAEIIRRVRVEGVKVAYESALEICRDKTQTAVARASSQRTLLQIGGMLDRADRNAGVVKDPAEMDGTELEKATQDLMRRQRRPAAVKPAGGAFD
;
A
#
# COMPACT_ATOMS: atom_id res chain seq x y z
N MET A 1 -31.43 6.62 32.99
CA MET A 1 -30.03 6.18 32.89
C MET A 1 -29.74 5.75 31.45
N ASN A 2 -30.15 6.57 30.46
CA ASN A 2 -30.05 6.28 29.03
C ASN A 2 -29.24 7.35 28.26
N GLU A 3 -28.98 8.52 28.88
CA GLU A 3 -28.28 9.62 28.19
C GLU A 3 -26.80 9.32 27.90
N VAL A 4 -26.20 8.38 28.65
CA VAL A 4 -24.78 8.03 28.49
C VAL A 4 -24.57 6.99 27.39
N GLU A 5 -25.57 6.20 27.02
CA GLU A 5 -25.41 5.23 25.91
C GLU A 5 -25.58 5.91 24.55
N ASP A 6 -26.52 6.87 24.44
CA ASP A 6 -26.74 7.64 23.21
C ASP A 6 -25.53 8.54 22.86
N GLU A 7 -24.83 9.12 23.85
CA GLU A 7 -23.65 9.98 23.64
C GLU A 7 -22.43 9.21 23.09
N PHE A 8 -22.25 7.94 23.49
CA PHE A 8 -21.13 7.11 23.00
C PHE A 8 -21.35 6.61 21.57
N ASP A 9 -22.60 6.29 21.20
CA ASP A 9 -22.94 5.87 19.85
C ASP A 9 -22.82 7.02 18.83
N ASP A 10 -23.19 8.25 19.24
CA ASP A 10 -23.01 9.46 18.44
C ASP A 10 -21.51 9.78 18.21
N ASP A 11 -20.67 9.63 19.23
CA ASP A 11 -19.22 9.84 19.13
C ASP A 11 -18.55 8.88 18.15
N GLU A 12 -18.90 7.59 18.18
CA GLU A 12 -18.33 6.61 17.26
C GLU A 12 -18.83 6.82 15.82
N ALA A 13 -20.09 7.25 15.64
CA ALA A 13 -20.63 7.62 14.33
C ALA A 13 -19.87 8.82 13.73
N VAL A 14 -19.62 9.87 14.52
CA VAL A 14 -18.83 11.04 14.10
C VAL A 14 -17.40 10.65 13.76
N ARG A 15 -16.78 9.80 14.59
CA ARG A 15 -15.42 9.30 14.34
C ARG A 15 -15.34 8.49 13.05
N ALA A 16 -16.30 7.61 12.79
CA ALA A 16 -16.36 6.83 11.56
C ALA A 16 -16.50 7.73 10.32
N GLU A 17 -17.33 8.77 10.42
CA GLU A 17 -17.47 9.77 9.35
C GLU A 17 -16.16 10.52 9.09
N ILE A 18 -15.50 11.01 10.14
CA ILE A 18 -14.21 11.71 10.02
C ILE A 18 -13.17 10.79 9.37
N ILE A 19 -13.05 9.54 9.80
CA ILE A 19 -12.12 8.56 9.22
C ILE A 19 -12.41 8.36 7.73
N ARG A 20 -13.69 8.22 7.37
CA ARG A 20 -14.10 8.07 5.97
C ARG A 20 -13.69 9.30 5.14
N ARG A 21 -13.96 10.50 5.63
CA ARG A 21 -13.61 11.75 4.94
C ARG A 21 -12.10 11.93 4.82
N VAL A 22 -11.34 11.64 5.86
CA VAL A 22 -9.86 11.67 5.82
C VAL A 22 -9.33 10.71 4.74
N ARG A 23 -9.87 9.50 4.66
CA ARG A 23 -9.43 8.50 3.66
C ARG A 23 -9.74 8.90 2.21
N VAL A 24 -10.78 9.70 1.98
CA VAL A 24 -11.21 10.09 0.62
C VAL A 24 -10.68 11.48 0.26
N GLU A 25 -11.05 12.50 1.03
CA GLU A 25 -10.71 13.90 0.79
C GLU A 25 -9.32 14.23 1.34
N GLY A 26 -9.06 13.82 2.59
CA GLY A 26 -7.81 14.13 3.29
C GLY A 26 -6.58 13.57 2.59
N VAL A 27 -6.67 12.34 2.05
CA VAL A 27 -5.59 11.71 1.27
C VAL A 27 -5.27 12.52 0.02
N LYS A 28 -6.28 13.03 -0.69
CA LYS A 28 -6.08 13.85 -1.90
C LYS A 28 -5.36 15.15 -1.56
N VAL A 29 -5.84 15.87 -0.53
CA VAL A 29 -5.20 17.12 -0.08
C VAL A 29 -3.76 16.86 0.38
N ALA A 30 -3.52 15.82 1.17
CA ALA A 30 -2.18 15.46 1.63
C ALA A 30 -1.21 15.17 0.46
N TYR A 31 -1.69 14.48 -0.57
CA TYR A 31 -0.93 14.21 -1.79
C TYR A 31 -0.59 15.51 -2.55
N GLU A 32 -1.58 16.38 -2.77
CA GLU A 32 -1.41 17.64 -3.49
C GLU A 32 -0.44 18.58 -2.75
N SER A 33 -0.60 18.74 -1.43
CA SER A 33 0.30 19.55 -0.61
C SER A 33 1.73 18.99 -0.60
N ALA A 34 1.90 17.66 -0.56
CA ALA A 34 3.22 17.06 -0.64
C ALA A 34 3.90 17.35 -1.99
N LEU A 35 3.15 17.29 -3.10
CA LEU A 35 3.65 17.64 -4.43
C LEU A 35 4.07 19.11 -4.52
N GLU A 36 3.27 20.02 -3.98
CA GLU A 36 3.59 21.46 -3.95
C GLU A 36 4.91 21.71 -3.22
N ILE A 37 5.09 21.12 -2.03
CA ILE A 37 6.35 21.23 -1.26
C ILE A 37 7.53 20.69 -2.07
N CYS A 38 7.37 19.55 -2.75
CA CYS A 38 8.45 18.99 -3.56
C CYS A 38 8.82 19.86 -4.76
N ARG A 39 7.86 20.61 -5.33
CA ARG A 39 8.07 21.50 -6.48
C ARG A 39 8.65 22.85 -6.07
N ASP A 40 8.33 23.33 -4.88
CA ASP A 40 8.81 24.61 -4.36
C ASP A 40 10.28 24.52 -3.90
N LYS A 41 11.16 25.19 -4.64
CA LYS A 41 12.60 25.22 -4.36
C LYS A 41 12.98 26.07 -3.14
N THR A 42 12.05 26.91 -2.66
CA THR A 42 12.27 27.77 -1.48
C THR A 42 12.04 27.00 -0.17
N GLN A 43 11.38 25.84 -0.22
CA GLN A 43 11.15 25.00 0.94
C GLN A 43 12.44 24.44 1.53
N THR A 44 12.42 24.25 2.85
CA THR A 44 13.55 23.66 3.58
C THR A 44 13.89 22.27 3.03
N ALA A 45 15.16 21.90 3.10
CA ALA A 45 15.60 20.57 2.68
C ALA A 45 14.86 19.45 3.45
N VAL A 46 14.56 19.67 4.73
CA VAL A 46 13.84 18.73 5.59
C VAL A 46 12.39 18.54 5.12
N ALA A 47 11.67 19.63 4.85
CA ALA A 47 10.30 19.57 4.35
C ALA A 47 10.23 18.83 3.02
N ARG A 48 11.14 19.15 2.08
CA ARG A 48 11.20 18.48 0.78
C ARG A 48 11.51 16.99 0.90
N ALA A 49 12.49 16.62 1.73
CA ALA A 49 12.86 15.21 1.94
C ALA A 49 11.71 14.41 2.57
N SER A 50 11.00 14.99 3.54
CA SER A 50 9.84 14.37 4.18
C SER A 50 8.72 14.11 3.16
N SER A 51 8.33 15.12 2.38
CA SER A 51 7.29 14.99 1.36
C SER A 51 7.66 14.00 0.26
N GLN A 52 8.93 14.01 -0.21
CA GLN A 52 9.44 13.04 -1.17
C GLN A 52 9.32 11.61 -0.64
N ARG A 53 9.75 11.37 0.60
CA ARG A 53 9.67 10.04 1.22
C ARG A 53 8.22 9.55 1.30
N THR A 54 7.29 10.41 1.73
CA THR A 54 5.86 10.07 1.81
C THR A 54 5.30 9.68 0.44
N LEU A 55 5.59 10.47 -0.61
CA LEU A 55 5.13 10.17 -1.97
C LEU A 55 5.69 8.85 -2.48
N LEU A 56 6.98 8.57 -2.23
CA LEU A 56 7.62 7.32 -2.63
C LEU A 56 7.04 6.11 -1.87
N GLN A 57 6.67 6.27 -0.59
CA GLN A 57 6.02 5.22 0.18
C GLN A 57 4.61 4.92 -0.34
N ILE A 58 3.79 5.95 -0.60
CA ILE A 58 2.44 5.80 -1.17
C ILE A 58 2.51 5.17 -2.56
N GLY A 59 3.52 5.52 -3.36
CA GLY A 59 3.77 4.93 -4.67
C GLY A 59 4.37 3.52 -4.64
N GLY A 60 4.55 2.91 -3.47
CA GLY A 60 5.11 1.56 -3.31
C GLY A 60 6.63 1.46 -3.52
N MET A 61 7.31 2.54 -3.90
CA MET A 61 8.74 2.54 -4.24
C MET A 61 9.67 2.30 -3.04
N LEU A 62 9.14 2.43 -1.82
CA LEU A 62 9.88 2.22 -0.58
C LEU A 62 9.35 1.06 0.26
N ASP A 63 8.43 0.25 -0.28
CA ASP A 63 7.96 -0.92 0.47
C ASP A 63 9.11 -1.91 0.72
N ARG A 64 9.23 -2.39 1.96
CA ARG A 64 10.22 -3.39 2.32
C ARG A 64 9.83 -4.77 1.79
N ALA A 65 8.53 -5.01 1.60
CA ALA A 65 8.03 -6.26 1.04
C ALA A 65 8.63 -6.53 -0.35
N ASP A 66 8.74 -5.51 -1.22
CA ASP A 66 9.33 -5.65 -2.56
C ASP A 66 10.83 -5.97 -2.54
N ARG A 67 11.57 -5.54 -1.51
CA ARG A 67 13.01 -5.82 -1.41
C ARG A 67 13.30 -7.28 -1.06
N ASN A 68 12.39 -7.92 -0.33
CA ASN A 68 12.51 -9.33 0.06
C ASN A 68 11.59 -10.26 -0.75
N ALA A 69 10.73 -9.74 -1.63
CA ALA A 69 9.80 -10.51 -2.45
C ALA A 69 10.49 -11.50 -3.41
N GLY A 70 11.80 -11.33 -3.65
CA GLY A 70 12.62 -12.26 -4.44
C GLY A 70 13.34 -13.34 -3.62
N VAL A 71 13.38 -13.23 -2.29
CA VAL A 71 14.07 -14.20 -1.43
C VAL A 71 13.05 -15.19 -0.89
N VAL A 72 12.88 -16.30 -1.60
CA VAL A 72 12.12 -17.44 -1.09
C VAL A 72 12.97 -18.06 0.02
N LYS A 73 12.48 -18.01 1.27
CA LYS A 73 13.10 -18.74 2.39
C LYS A 73 13.17 -20.24 2.08
N ASP A 74 14.13 -20.94 2.66
CA ASP A 74 14.09 -22.40 2.63
C ASP A 74 12.82 -22.88 3.37
N PRO A 75 12.07 -23.89 2.87
CA PRO A 75 10.89 -24.41 3.57
C PRO A 75 11.15 -24.84 5.02
N ALA A 76 12.38 -25.23 5.37
CA ALA A 76 12.76 -25.58 6.73
C ALA A 76 12.87 -24.37 7.69
N GLU A 77 12.96 -23.15 7.15
CA GLU A 77 13.07 -21.89 7.89
C GLU A 77 11.74 -21.12 7.97
N MET A 78 10.67 -21.67 7.36
CA MET A 78 9.34 -21.05 7.35
C MET A 78 8.54 -21.47 8.58
N ASP A 79 7.81 -20.52 9.17
CA ASP A 79 6.76 -20.85 10.13
C ASP A 79 5.49 -21.37 9.44
N GLY A 80 4.52 -21.84 10.22
CA GLY A 80 3.28 -22.43 9.68
C GLY A 80 2.46 -21.47 8.81
N THR A 81 2.46 -20.17 9.13
CA THR A 81 1.72 -19.16 8.35
C THR A 81 2.44 -18.80 7.06
N GLU A 82 3.78 -18.78 7.08
CA GLU A 82 4.63 -18.58 5.91
C GLU A 82 4.51 -19.74 4.91
N LEU A 83 4.48 -20.99 5.41
CA LEU A 83 4.25 -22.19 4.59
C LEU A 83 2.88 -22.19 3.92
N GLU A 84 1.83 -21.80 4.64
CA GLU A 84 0.48 -21.72 4.08
C GLU A 84 0.43 -20.71 2.93
N LYS A 85 1.00 -19.51 3.14
CA LYS A 85 1.08 -18.47 2.11
C LYS A 85 1.88 -18.93 0.89
N ALA A 86 3.05 -19.54 1.09
CA ALA A 86 3.87 -20.08 0.01
C ALA A 86 3.13 -21.15 -0.81
N THR A 87 2.35 -22.01 -0.13
CA THR A 87 1.52 -23.04 -0.77
C THR A 87 0.40 -22.43 -1.61
N GLN A 88 -0.29 -21.41 -1.08
CA GLN A 88 -1.34 -20.71 -1.81
C GLN A 88 -0.79 -20.00 -3.06
N ASP A 89 0.38 -19.37 -2.96
CA ASP A 89 1.05 -18.71 -4.08
C ASP A 89 1.48 -19.71 -5.16
N LEU A 90 2.02 -20.87 -4.78
CA LEU A 90 2.33 -21.96 -5.70
C LEU A 90 1.08 -22.49 -6.42
N MET A 91 -0.01 -22.72 -5.70
CA MET A 91 -1.27 -23.16 -6.30
C MET A 91 -1.84 -22.12 -7.27
N ARG A 92 -1.73 -20.84 -6.97
CA ARG A 92 -2.14 -19.76 -7.89
C ARG A 92 -1.28 -19.72 -9.15
N ARG A 93 0.03 -19.92 -9.04
CA ARG A 93 0.94 -20.01 -10.20
C ARG A 93 0.61 -21.23 -11.07
N GLN A 94 0.32 -22.39 -10.47
CA GLN A 94 -0.04 -23.61 -11.20
C GLN A 94 -1.37 -23.48 -11.96
N ARG A 95 -2.34 -22.73 -11.41
CA ARG A 95 -3.63 -22.45 -12.06
C ARG A 95 -3.55 -21.42 -13.17
N ARG A 96 -2.44 -20.68 -13.29
CA ARG A 96 -2.24 -19.71 -14.36
C ARG A 96 -1.75 -20.47 -15.59
N PRO A 97 -2.58 -20.66 -16.64
CA PRO A 97 -2.14 -21.36 -17.83
C PRO A 97 -0.93 -20.64 -18.41
N ALA A 98 0.09 -21.41 -18.83
CA ALA A 98 1.24 -20.87 -19.53
C ALA A 98 0.73 -20.01 -20.68
N ALA A 99 1.03 -18.71 -20.66
CA ALA A 99 0.71 -17.84 -21.76
C ALA A 99 1.34 -18.45 -23.02
N VAL A 100 0.50 -18.91 -23.95
CA VAL A 100 0.93 -19.45 -25.22
C VAL A 100 1.78 -18.37 -25.88
N LYS A 101 3.09 -18.63 -25.99
CA LYS A 101 4.00 -17.76 -26.72
C LYS A 101 3.49 -17.74 -28.17
N PRO A 102 3.06 -16.59 -28.73
CA PRO A 102 2.67 -16.55 -30.13
C PRO A 102 3.91 -16.92 -30.95
N ALA A 103 3.80 -18.01 -31.70
CA ALA A 103 4.81 -18.44 -32.63
C ALA A 103 4.83 -17.46 -33.81
N GLY A 104 5.87 -16.63 -33.86
CA GLY A 104 6.38 -16.03 -35.08
C GLY A 104 5.66 -14.80 -35.64
N GLY A 105 6.49 -13.85 -36.11
CA GLY A 105 6.14 -12.74 -37.00
C GLY A 105 6.12 -11.38 -36.30
N ALA A 106 6.73 -10.31 -36.81
CA ALA A 106 7.57 -10.13 -37.99
C ALA A 106 8.21 -8.75 -37.83
N PHE A 107 9.53 -8.68 -37.64
CA PHE A 107 10.36 -7.52 -37.95
C PHE A 107 11.76 -8.08 -38.24
N ASP A 108 11.97 -8.37 -39.53
CA ASP A 108 13.27 -8.20 -40.18
C ASP A 108 13.49 -6.68 -40.39
#